data_AF-A0A1E9IRB1-F1
#
_entry.id   AF-A0A1E9IRB1-F1
#
_cell.length_a   1.000
_cell.length_b   1.000
_cell.length_c   1.000
_cell.angle_alpha   90.00
_cell.angle_beta   90.00
_cell.angle_gamma   90.00
#
_symmetry.space_group_name_H-M   'P 1'
#
loop_
_entity.id
_entity.type
_entity.pdbx_description
1 polymer ?
#
loop_
_entity_poly.entity_id
_entity_poly.type
_entity_poly.pdbx_seq_one_letter_code
_entity_poly.pdbx_strand_id
1 'polypeptide(L)'
;MINFTKIDEMIEAIENNQIPDGMTFNEYVCEFYNEVKTIPLSKYLRTKGKVKRLPKIMNSKKAGEVILASEKDEEIRTFLKRKGYKEIPQLDYKSIMLLRKTDLLSNWKKVLLFFEGEGTVEEINSSTRPILLPQEIEKLESYIKEELNINEQELNWLLSKFEKMHKNKMILKSLQKLSR
;
A
#
# COMPACT_ATOMS: atom_id res chain seq x y z
N MET A 1 15.48 -21.79 16.85
CA MET A 1 16.53 -21.53 15.83
C MET A 1 15.82 -21.03 14.58
N ILE A 2 16.32 -19.99 13.92
CA ILE A 2 15.68 -19.45 12.71
C ILE A 2 15.89 -20.44 11.55
N ASN A 3 14.81 -20.86 10.89
CA ASN A 3 14.89 -21.74 9.71
C ASN A 3 14.96 -20.89 8.43
N PHE A 4 16.18 -20.56 8.01
CA PHE A 4 16.38 -19.74 6.81
C PHE A 4 15.95 -20.43 5.51
N THR A 5 16.00 -21.77 5.44
CA THR A 5 15.52 -22.53 4.27
C THR A 5 14.02 -22.33 4.07
N LYS A 6 13.23 -22.54 5.14
CA LYS A 6 11.78 -22.29 5.13
C LYS A 6 11.47 -20.85 4.74
N ILE A 7 12.19 -19.88 5.29
CA ILE A 7 11.99 -18.45 4.96
C ILE A 7 12.26 -18.19 3.48
N ASP A 8 13.32 -18.78 2.91
CA ASP A 8 13.67 -18.62 1.50
C ASP A 8 12.58 -19.24 0.58
N GLU A 9 12.04 -20.41 0.92
CA GLU A 9 10.91 -21.05 0.22
C GLU A 9 9.65 -20.16 0.28
N MET A 10 9.34 -19.63 1.46
CA MET A 10 8.18 -18.75 1.62
C MET A 10 8.33 -17.45 0.81
N ILE A 11 9.54 -16.89 0.78
CA ILE A 11 9.85 -15.71 -0.04
C ILE A 11 9.62 -16.00 -1.53
N GLU A 12 10.08 -17.15 -2.02
CA GLU A 12 9.90 -17.56 -3.42
C GLU A 12 8.43 -17.72 -3.78
N ALA A 13 7.65 -18.41 -2.94
CA ALA A 13 6.21 -18.54 -3.14
C ALA A 13 5.51 -17.16 -3.14
N ILE A 14 5.88 -16.25 -2.22
CA ILE A 14 5.38 -14.87 -2.21
C ILE A 14 5.72 -14.17 -3.52
N GLU A 15 6.96 -14.26 -4.01
CA GLU A 15 7.38 -13.63 -5.26
C GLU A 15 6.55 -14.10 -6.45
N ASN A 16 6.21 -15.39 -6.47
CA ASN A 16 5.46 -16.05 -7.55
C ASN A 16 3.93 -15.94 -7.42
N ASN A 17 3.41 -15.24 -6.40
CA ASN A 17 1.97 -15.20 -6.06
C ASN A 17 1.38 -16.58 -5.73
N GLN A 18 2.19 -17.48 -5.20
CA GLN A 18 1.75 -18.81 -4.82
C GLN A 18 1.31 -18.81 -3.36
N ILE A 19 0.29 -19.61 -3.08
CA ILE A 19 -0.17 -19.96 -1.74
C ILE A 19 -0.15 -21.49 -1.72
N PRO A 20 0.47 -22.12 -0.70
CA PRO A 20 0.46 -23.57 -0.58
C PRO A 20 -0.95 -24.16 -0.59
N ASP A 21 -1.11 -25.34 -1.20
CA ASP A 21 -2.40 -26.03 -1.25
C ASP A 21 -2.96 -26.30 0.16
N GLY A 22 -4.26 -26.05 0.34
CA GLY A 22 -4.93 -26.22 1.62
C GLY A 22 -4.75 -25.07 2.61
N MET A 23 -4.09 -23.98 2.22
CA MET A 23 -3.92 -22.78 3.04
C MET A 23 -4.59 -21.56 2.41
N THR A 24 -5.20 -20.72 3.22
CA THR A 24 -5.70 -19.40 2.82
C THR A 24 -4.57 -18.38 2.74
N PHE A 25 -4.81 -17.27 2.05
CA PHE A 25 -3.84 -16.18 2.00
C PHE A 25 -3.50 -15.66 3.41
N ASN A 26 -4.50 -15.46 4.26
CA ASN A 26 -4.33 -14.94 5.61
C ASN A 26 -3.47 -15.88 6.47
N GLU A 27 -3.74 -17.18 6.46
CA GLU A 27 -2.94 -18.18 7.19
C GLU A 27 -1.48 -18.14 6.75
N TYR A 28 -1.24 -18.08 5.43
CA TYR A 28 0.09 -18.07 4.87
C TYR A 28 0.91 -16.84 5.27
N VAL A 29 0.32 -15.64 5.21
CA VAL A 29 1.02 -14.42 5.63
C VAL A 29 1.20 -14.32 7.14
N CYS A 30 0.30 -14.89 7.94
CA CYS A 30 0.45 -15.00 9.39
C CYS A 30 1.60 -15.92 9.78
N GLU A 31 1.71 -17.08 9.12
CA GLU A 31 2.85 -17.98 9.28
C GLU A 31 4.15 -17.28 8.86
N PHE A 32 4.17 -16.64 7.69
CA PHE A 32 5.33 -15.92 7.19
C PHE A 32 5.79 -14.85 8.19
N TYR A 33 4.86 -14.05 8.72
CA TYR A 33 5.16 -13.05 9.73
C TYR A 33 5.78 -13.69 10.98
N ASN A 34 5.26 -14.81 11.46
CA ASN A 34 5.79 -15.49 12.64
C ASN A 34 7.23 -15.99 12.45
N GLU A 35 7.58 -16.46 11.25
CA GLU A 35 8.95 -16.89 10.90
C GLU A 35 9.93 -15.70 10.81
N VAL A 36 9.47 -14.54 10.34
CA VAL A 36 10.37 -13.40 10.01
C VAL A 36 10.27 -12.20 10.97
N LYS A 37 9.40 -12.24 12.00
CA LYS A 37 9.16 -11.10 12.91
C LYS A 37 10.40 -10.69 13.70
N THR A 38 11.29 -11.62 14.02
CA THR A 38 12.54 -11.39 14.79
C THR A 38 13.73 -11.02 13.92
N ILE A 39 13.59 -11.06 12.59
CA ILE A 39 14.69 -10.86 11.64
C ILE A 39 14.58 -9.47 11.02
N PRO A 40 15.72 -8.77 10.79
CA PRO A 40 15.76 -7.59 9.94
C PRO A 40 15.58 -7.99 8.46
N LEU A 41 14.35 -8.36 8.09
CA LEU A 41 14.01 -8.95 6.78
C LEU A 41 14.47 -8.09 5.60
N SER A 42 14.37 -6.75 5.72
CA SER A 42 14.85 -5.84 4.68
C SER A 42 16.36 -5.97 4.43
N LYS A 43 17.17 -6.14 5.49
CA LYS A 43 18.61 -6.38 5.38
C LYS A 43 18.87 -7.77 4.78
N TYR A 44 18.16 -8.78 5.27
CA TYR A 44 18.26 -10.16 4.76
C TYR A 44 18.00 -10.23 3.25
N LEU A 45 16.90 -9.65 2.77
CA LEU A 45 16.55 -9.63 1.35
C LEU A 45 17.59 -8.92 0.48
N ARG A 46 18.20 -7.83 0.98
CA ARG A 46 19.28 -7.13 0.27
C ARG A 46 20.52 -8.00 0.11
N THR A 47 20.90 -8.76 1.15
CA THR A 47 22.04 -9.70 1.05
C THR A 47 21.81 -10.83 0.05
N LYS A 48 20.54 -11.17 -0.22
CA LYS A 48 20.13 -12.19 -1.20
C LYS A 48 19.87 -11.62 -2.61
N GLY A 49 20.13 -10.33 -2.84
CA GLY A 49 19.89 -9.68 -4.14
C GLY A 49 18.42 -9.43 -4.50
N LYS A 50 17.47 -9.66 -3.57
CA LYS A 50 16.01 -9.57 -3.82
C LYS A 50 15.45 -8.14 -3.67
N VAL A 51 16.17 -7.12 -4.15
CA VAL A 51 15.81 -5.70 -3.94
C VAL A 51 14.51 -5.31 -4.66
N LYS A 52 14.28 -5.81 -5.88
CA LYS A 52 13.10 -5.46 -6.70
C LYS A 52 11.77 -5.98 -6.14
N ARG A 53 11.81 -7.06 -5.35
CA ARG A 53 10.62 -7.72 -4.78
C ARG A 53 10.38 -7.35 -3.31
N LEU A 54 11.24 -6.52 -2.75
CA LEU A 54 11.18 -6.04 -1.38
C LEU A 54 9.79 -5.46 -1.01
N PRO A 55 9.11 -4.64 -1.84
CA PRO A 55 7.79 -4.12 -1.48
C PRO A 55 6.75 -5.22 -1.27
N LYS A 56 6.70 -6.23 -2.15
CA LYS A 56 5.72 -7.33 -2.08
C LYS A 56 5.93 -8.17 -0.82
N ILE A 57 7.17 -8.58 -0.57
CA ILE A 57 7.54 -9.41 0.59
C ILE A 57 7.29 -8.65 1.90
N MET A 58 7.64 -7.35 1.94
CA MET A 58 7.38 -6.52 3.12
C MET A 58 5.89 -6.29 3.37
N ASN A 59 5.09 -6.12 2.30
CA ASN A 59 3.63 -6.01 2.43
C ASN A 59 3.02 -7.32 2.95
N SER A 60 3.48 -8.49 2.49
CA SER A 60 3.06 -9.79 3.03
C SER A 60 3.42 -9.93 4.51
N LYS A 61 4.63 -9.52 4.92
CA LYS A 61 4.99 -9.47 6.35
C LYS A 61 4.02 -8.56 7.13
N LYS A 62 3.70 -7.38 6.60
CA LYS A 62 2.79 -6.43 7.25
C LYS A 62 1.36 -6.96 7.33
N ALA A 63 0.91 -7.71 6.33
CA ALA A 63 -0.40 -8.35 6.34
C ALA A 63 -0.55 -9.32 7.52
N GLY A 64 0.40 -10.23 7.70
CA GLY A 64 0.40 -11.15 8.85
C GLY A 64 0.45 -10.43 10.19
N GLU A 65 1.23 -9.35 10.31
CA GLU A 65 1.25 -8.50 11.51
C GLU A 65 -0.14 -7.90 11.80
N VAL A 66 -0.79 -7.31 10.80
CA VAL A 66 -2.10 -6.64 10.94
C VAL A 66 -3.17 -7.66 11.28
N ILE A 67 -3.22 -8.82 10.61
CA ILE A 67 -4.21 -9.86 10.87
C ILE A 67 -4.10 -10.36 12.32
N LEU A 68 -2.91 -10.81 12.74
CA LEU A 68 -2.69 -11.34 14.09
C LEU A 68 -2.93 -10.31 15.19
N ALA A 69 -2.61 -9.03 14.93
CA ALA A 69 -2.91 -7.96 15.87
C ALA A 69 -4.42 -7.71 15.95
N SER A 70 -5.12 -7.75 14.82
CA SER A 70 -6.57 -7.54 14.75
C SER A 70 -7.37 -8.66 15.41
N GLU A 71 -6.90 -9.91 15.34
CA GLU A 71 -7.52 -11.04 16.03
C GLU A 71 -7.50 -10.87 17.55
N LYS A 72 -6.51 -10.16 18.10
CA LYS A 72 -6.35 -9.90 19.53
C LYS A 72 -7.04 -8.62 19.99
N ASP A 73 -7.47 -7.78 19.06
CA ASP A 73 -8.04 -6.46 19.33
C ASP A 73 -9.57 -6.51 19.25
N GLU A 74 -10.24 -6.37 20.40
CA GLU A 74 -11.70 -6.44 20.47
C GLU A 74 -12.41 -5.28 19.75
N GLU A 75 -11.82 -4.09 19.76
CA GLU A 75 -12.38 -2.92 19.09
C GLU A 75 -12.40 -3.14 17.58
N ILE A 76 -11.28 -3.63 17.02
CA ILE A 76 -11.18 -3.94 15.60
C ILE A 76 -12.11 -5.07 15.19
N ARG A 77 -12.19 -6.15 15.98
CA ARG A 77 -13.16 -7.24 15.70
C ARG A 77 -14.60 -6.71 15.72
N THR A 78 -14.93 -5.84 16.66
CA THR A 78 -16.27 -5.23 16.76
C THR A 78 -16.55 -4.31 15.56
N PHE A 79 -15.57 -3.51 15.15
CA PHE A 79 -15.65 -2.67 13.96
C PHE A 79 -15.93 -3.50 12.69
N LEU A 80 -15.16 -4.59 12.47
CA LEU A 80 -15.34 -5.48 11.34
C LEU A 80 -16.71 -6.20 11.35
N LYS A 81 -17.18 -6.65 12.53
CA LYS A 81 -18.52 -7.22 12.70
C LYS A 81 -19.64 -6.24 12.33
N ARG A 82 -19.53 -4.97 12.74
CA ARG A 82 -20.48 -3.92 12.35
C ARG A 82 -20.48 -3.66 10.84
N LYS A 83 -19.37 -3.96 10.17
CA LYS A 83 -19.22 -3.91 8.71
C LYS A 83 -19.63 -5.21 8.00
N GLY A 84 -20.18 -6.18 8.71
CA GLY A 84 -20.71 -7.44 8.14
C GLY A 84 -19.74 -8.61 8.14
N TYR A 85 -18.51 -8.44 8.64
CA TYR A 85 -17.49 -9.49 8.66
C TYR A 85 -17.53 -10.26 9.98
N LYS A 86 -17.88 -11.55 9.94
CA LYS A 86 -17.92 -12.43 11.12
C LYS A 86 -16.51 -12.74 11.66
N GLU A 87 -15.54 -12.81 10.75
CA GLU A 87 -14.12 -13.09 10.98
C GLU A 87 -13.26 -12.04 10.28
N ILE A 88 -11.94 -12.08 10.48
CA ILE A 88 -11.02 -11.21 9.74
C ILE A 88 -11.16 -11.53 8.23
N PRO A 89 -11.49 -10.55 7.37
CA PRO A 89 -11.69 -10.82 5.95
C PRO A 89 -10.40 -11.31 5.28
N GLN A 90 -10.55 -12.17 4.29
CA GLN A 90 -9.44 -12.69 3.50
C GLN A 90 -8.82 -11.56 2.68
N LEU A 91 -7.51 -11.37 2.84
CA LEU A 91 -6.72 -10.43 2.06
C LEU A 91 -6.16 -11.11 0.80
N ASP A 92 -5.55 -10.32 -0.08
CA ASP A 92 -4.85 -10.79 -1.25
C ASP A 92 -3.64 -9.88 -1.55
N TYR A 93 -2.84 -10.22 -2.56
CA TYR A 93 -1.67 -9.42 -2.91
C TYR A 93 -1.98 -7.97 -3.34
N LYS A 94 -3.24 -7.65 -3.70
CA LYS A 94 -3.65 -6.28 -4.06
C LYS A 94 -4.07 -5.49 -2.82
N SER A 95 -4.92 -6.04 -1.97
CA SER A 95 -5.43 -5.37 -0.78
C SER A 95 -4.32 -5.07 0.23
N ILE A 96 -3.31 -5.94 0.36
CA ILE A 96 -2.18 -5.69 1.26
C ILE A 96 -1.32 -4.49 0.84
N MET A 97 -1.42 -4.03 -0.42
CA MET A 97 -0.70 -2.84 -0.89
C MET A 97 -1.20 -1.55 -0.24
N LEU A 98 -2.35 -1.59 0.43
CA LEU A 98 -2.93 -0.48 1.19
C LEU A 98 -2.39 -0.38 2.62
N LEU A 99 -1.78 -1.44 3.13
CA LEU A 99 -1.32 -1.51 4.52
C LEU A 99 -0.12 -0.59 4.75
N ARG A 100 -0.13 0.16 5.86
CA ARG A 100 0.91 1.10 6.25
C ARG A 100 1.29 0.90 7.72
N LYS A 101 2.40 1.52 8.12
CA LYS A 101 2.84 1.59 9.52
C LYS A 101 2.03 2.64 10.28
N THR A 102 0.73 2.38 10.39
CA THR A 102 -0.29 3.19 11.10
C THR A 102 -1.10 2.27 12.01
N ASP A 103 -2.08 2.83 12.72
CA ASP A 103 -3.00 2.05 13.55
C ASP A 103 -3.84 1.04 12.73
N LEU A 104 -4.40 0.05 13.42
CA LEU A 104 -5.18 -1.03 12.80
C LEU A 104 -6.46 -0.52 12.16
N LEU A 105 -7.16 0.42 12.80
CA LEU A 105 -8.43 0.94 12.31
C LEU A 105 -8.25 1.67 10.98
N SER A 106 -7.22 2.51 10.86
CA SER A 106 -6.87 3.20 9.62
C SER A 106 -6.52 2.22 8.50
N ASN A 107 -5.79 1.15 8.80
CA ASN A 107 -5.50 0.10 7.82
C ASN A 107 -6.78 -0.59 7.36
N TRP A 108 -7.65 -1.01 8.28
CA TRP A 108 -8.91 -1.67 7.94
C TRP A 108 -9.86 -0.77 7.16
N LYS A 109 -9.99 0.51 7.52
CA LYS A 109 -10.79 1.47 6.75
C LYS A 109 -10.36 1.47 5.27
N LYS A 110 -9.05 1.55 4.98
CA LYS A 110 -8.54 1.51 3.60
C LYS A 110 -8.85 0.21 2.88
N VAL A 111 -8.65 -0.92 3.55
CA VAL A 111 -8.92 -2.25 2.98
C VAL A 111 -10.41 -2.42 2.67
N LEU A 112 -11.29 -1.94 3.55
CA LEU A 112 -12.74 -2.02 3.34
C LEU A 112 -13.20 -1.16 2.16
N LEU A 113 -12.69 0.07 2.01
CA LEU A 113 -12.97 0.89 0.82
C LEU A 113 -12.62 0.14 -0.49
N PHE A 114 -11.52 -0.60 -0.48
CA PHE A 114 -11.11 -1.41 -1.62
C PHE A 114 -12.06 -2.59 -1.87
N PHE A 115 -12.50 -3.29 -0.83
CA PHE A 115 -13.46 -4.39 -0.95
C PHE A 115 -14.86 -3.93 -1.36
N GLU A 116 -15.26 -2.72 -0.95
CA GLU A 116 -16.52 -2.08 -1.33
C GLU A 116 -16.48 -1.52 -2.77
N GLY A 117 -15.30 -1.55 -3.43
CA GLY A 117 -15.13 -1.10 -4.81
C GLY A 117 -15.07 0.43 -4.96
N GLU A 118 -14.84 1.17 -3.87
CA GLU A 118 -14.83 2.64 -3.87
C GLU A 118 -13.60 3.25 -4.56
N GLY A 119 -12.62 2.42 -4.93
CA GLY A 119 -11.48 2.85 -5.73
C GLY A 119 -10.41 1.78 -5.89
N THR A 120 -9.49 2.03 -6.81
CA THR A 120 -8.27 1.25 -6.98
C THR A 120 -7.29 1.50 -5.83
N VAL A 121 -6.29 0.62 -5.71
CA VAL A 121 -5.19 0.80 -4.73
C VAL A 121 -4.50 2.15 -4.87
N GLU A 122 -4.33 2.65 -6.10
CA GLU A 122 -3.72 3.95 -6.37
C GLU A 122 -4.61 5.10 -5.86
N GLU A 123 -5.91 5.05 -6.17
CA GLU A 123 -6.88 6.07 -5.77
C GLU A 123 -7.02 6.15 -4.25
N ILE A 124 -7.17 5.01 -3.56
CA ILE A 124 -7.32 4.97 -2.10
C ILE A 124 -6.04 5.44 -1.38
N ASN A 125 -4.86 5.12 -1.92
CA ASN A 125 -3.61 5.64 -1.38
C ASN A 125 -3.46 7.16 -1.62
N SER A 126 -4.04 7.69 -2.70
CA SER A 126 -3.99 9.11 -3.02
C SER A 126 -5.02 9.93 -2.24
N SER A 127 -6.22 9.38 -1.97
CA SER A 127 -7.30 10.05 -1.21
C SER A 127 -6.98 10.19 0.27
N THR A 128 -5.97 9.46 0.75
CA THR A 128 -5.45 9.54 2.11
C THR A 128 -4.11 10.28 2.19
N ARG A 129 -3.73 11.03 1.13
CA ARG A 129 -2.66 12.02 1.25
C ARG A 129 -3.06 13.02 2.34
N PRO A 130 -2.11 13.45 3.18
CA PRO A 130 -2.37 14.49 4.17
C PRO A 130 -3.07 15.67 3.50
N ILE A 131 -4.17 16.15 4.09
CA ILE A 131 -4.71 17.45 3.73
C ILE A 131 -3.60 18.44 4.02
N LEU A 132 -3.10 19.09 2.98
CA LEU A 132 -2.09 20.11 3.11
C LEU A 132 -2.70 21.28 3.88
N LEU A 133 -2.00 21.76 4.91
CA LEU A 133 -2.36 23.01 5.58
C LEU A 133 -2.24 24.17 4.56
N PRO A 134 -3.00 25.27 4.72
CA PRO A 134 -2.94 26.40 3.80
C PRO A 134 -1.50 26.90 3.53
N GLN A 135 -0.66 26.93 4.56
CA GLN A 135 0.75 27.33 4.45
C GLN A 135 1.61 26.34 3.64
N GLU A 136 1.28 25.05 3.67
CA GLU A 136 1.96 24.04 2.86
C GLU A 136 1.54 24.16 1.39
N ILE A 137 0.27 24.48 1.14
CA ILE A 137 -0.25 24.77 -0.20
C ILE A 137 0.48 25.99 -0.77
N GLU A 138 0.51 27.11 -0.04
CA GLU A 138 1.19 28.34 -0.47
C GLU A 138 2.67 28.11 -0.80
N LYS A 139 3.38 27.31 0.01
CA LYS A 139 4.78 26.95 -0.26
C LYS A 139 4.96 26.17 -1.55
N LEU A 140 4.07 25.21 -1.82
CA LEU A 140 4.10 24.41 -3.04
C LEU A 140 3.76 25.27 -4.27
N GLU A 141 2.73 26.11 -4.17
CA GLU A 141 2.34 27.03 -5.24
C GLU A 141 3.46 28.03 -5.54
N SER A 142 4.11 28.59 -4.52
CA SER A 142 5.25 29.51 -4.68
C SER A 142 6.42 28.82 -5.37
N TYR A 143 6.80 27.62 -4.91
CA TYR A 143 7.85 26.82 -5.54
C TYR A 143 7.57 26.55 -7.03
N ILE A 144 6.34 26.14 -7.38
CA ILE A 144 5.99 25.85 -8.78
C ILE A 144 6.04 27.12 -9.63
N LYS A 145 5.51 28.24 -9.12
CA LYS A 145 5.54 29.55 -9.80
C LYS A 145 6.95 30.02 -10.05
N GLU A 146 7.85 29.88 -9.07
CA GLU A 146 9.25 30.24 -9.18
C GLU A 146 10.01 29.36 -10.19
N GLU A 147 9.93 28.03 -10.04
CA GLU A 147 10.69 27.08 -10.88
C GLU A 147 10.22 27.06 -12.34
N LEU A 148 8.91 27.21 -12.58
CA LEU A 148 8.37 27.26 -13.93
C LEU A 148 8.30 28.68 -14.49
N ASN A 149 8.62 29.69 -13.67
CA ASN A 149 8.48 31.12 -13.98
C ASN A 149 7.08 31.46 -14.53
N ILE A 150 6.05 31.02 -13.82
CA ILE A 150 4.64 31.21 -14.19
C ILE A 150 3.90 32.05 -13.16
N ASN A 151 2.85 32.74 -13.59
CA ASN A 151 1.97 33.50 -12.72
C ASN A 151 0.80 32.65 -12.16
N GLU A 152 -0.02 33.28 -11.32
CA GLU A 152 -1.16 32.63 -10.66
C GLU A 152 -2.21 32.08 -11.64
N GLN A 153 -2.51 32.80 -12.74
CA GLN A 153 -3.47 32.34 -13.73
C GLN A 153 -2.95 31.14 -14.51
N GLU A 154 -1.65 31.16 -14.84
CA GLU A 154 -0.97 30.06 -15.52
C GLU A 154 -0.85 28.83 -14.63
N LEU A 155 -0.59 29.00 -13.33
CA LEU A 155 -0.61 27.91 -12.36
C LEU A 155 -1.99 27.27 -12.29
N ASN A 156 -3.06 28.07 -12.15
CA ASN A 156 -4.43 27.57 -12.11
C ASN A 156 -4.81 26.84 -13.41
N TRP A 157 -4.38 27.35 -14.56
CA TRP A 157 -4.53 26.67 -15.84
C TRP A 157 -3.79 25.32 -15.83
N LEU A 158 -2.53 25.28 -15.40
CA LEU A 158 -1.70 24.08 -15.34
C LEU A 158 -2.34 23.01 -14.45
N LEU A 159 -2.76 23.38 -13.25
CA LEU A 159 -3.45 22.49 -12.31
C LEU A 159 -4.73 21.90 -12.93
N SER A 160 -5.53 22.73 -13.61
CA SER A 160 -6.75 22.26 -14.28
C SER A 160 -6.47 21.26 -15.42
N LYS A 161 -5.35 21.42 -16.15
CA LYS A 161 -4.92 20.45 -17.16
C LYS A 161 -4.37 19.19 -16.50
N PHE A 162 -3.59 19.35 -15.44
CA PHE A 162 -2.98 18.24 -14.71
C PHE A 162 -4.02 17.32 -14.09
N GLU A 163 -5.10 17.87 -13.54
CA GLU A 163 -6.24 17.09 -13.07
C GLU A 163 -6.85 16.21 -14.19
N LYS A 164 -7.05 16.79 -15.38
CA LYS A 164 -7.56 16.06 -16.56
C LYS A 164 -6.59 14.97 -17.03
N MET A 165 -5.28 15.24 -17.00
CA MET A 165 -4.24 14.27 -17.33
C MET A 165 -4.23 13.10 -16.34
N HIS A 166 -4.41 13.39 -15.05
CA HIS A 166 -4.45 12.36 -14.02
C HIS A 166 -5.67 11.44 -14.16
N LYS A 167 -6.81 12.00 -14.59
CA LYS A 167 -8.04 11.23 -14.90
C LYS A 167 -7.91 10.40 -16.18
N ASN A 168 -7.01 10.75 -17.10
CA ASN A 168 -6.80 10.02 -18.36
C ASN A 168 -5.32 9.69 -18.60
N LYS A 169 -4.91 8.48 -18.19
CA LYS A 169 -3.54 7.96 -18.32
C LYS A 169 -3.02 7.97 -19.78
N MET A 170 -3.89 7.96 -20.80
CA MET A 170 -3.46 7.99 -22.20
C MET A 170 -2.94 9.38 -22.60
N ILE A 171 -3.57 10.46 -22.12
CA ILE A 171 -3.13 11.83 -22.36
C ILE A 171 -1.75 12.05 -21.74
N LEU A 172 -1.56 11.61 -20.49
CA LEU A 172 -0.28 11.72 -19.80
C LEU A 172 0.85 10.99 -20.55
N LYS A 173 0.60 9.74 -20.98
CA LYS A 173 1.56 8.95 -21.77
C LYS A 173 1.91 9.62 -23.10
N SER A 174 0.94 10.25 -23.76
CA SER A 174 1.16 10.95 -25.02
C SER A 174 2.03 12.20 -24.80
N LEU A 175 1.75 12.99 -23.76
CA LEU A 175 2.54 14.17 -23.43
C LEU A 175 3.98 13.82 -23.05
N GLN A 176 4.19 12.76 -22.26
CA GLN A 176 5.54 12.28 -21.92
C GLN A 176 6.37 11.88 -23.15
N LYS A 177 5.74 11.41 -24.22
CA LYS A 177 6.43 11.11 -25.48
C LYS A 177 6.81 12.38 -26.25
N LEU A 178 6.05 13.45 -26.07
CA LEU A 178 6.27 14.74 -26.74
C LEU A 178 7.26 15.62 -25.96
N SER A 179 7.24 15.57 -24.64
CA SER A 179 8.26 16.17 -23.78
C SER A 179 9.51 15.28 -23.83
N ARG A 180 10.30 15.41 -24.89
CA ARG A 180 11.61 14.78 -25.00
C ARG A 180 12.57 15.34 -23.97
#